data_AF-W9KP90-F1
#
_entry.id   AF-W9KP90-F1
#
_cell.length_a   1.000
_cell.length_b   1.000
_cell.length_c   1.000
_cell.angle_alpha   90.00
_cell.angle_beta   90.00
_cell.angle_gamma   90.00
#
_symmetry.space_group_name_H-M   'P 1'
#
loop_
_entity.id
_entity.type
_entity.pdbx_description
1 polymer ?
#
loop_
_entity_poly.entity_id
_entity_poly.type
_entity_poly.pdbx_seq_one_letter_code
_entity_poly.pdbx_strand_id
1 'polypeptide(L)'
;MSYRTKPCFVGSFKGWDDKALEHPSLRYLSNFNTDFCETKVSQSGPHTKWFTQDFEFQTQSGQTLRGEEAWKRLIHTTRLYDKFSIEPLSAFIQDTEDGYNGMVYANLYTNFVKPGEKNCSDKRGINWELRVSIV
;
A
#
# COMPACT_ATOMS: atom_id res chain seq x y z
N MET A 1 29.19 25.52 5.96
CA MET A 1 28.20 24.91 6.87
C MET A 1 27.83 23.54 6.33
N SER A 2 28.11 22.46 7.07
CA SER A 2 27.53 21.14 6.77
C SER A 2 26.45 20.87 7.81
N TYR A 3 25.25 20.51 7.34
CA TYR A 3 24.17 20.04 8.20
C TYR A 3 24.24 18.52 8.25
N ARG A 4 23.94 17.94 9.42
CA ARG A 4 23.87 16.49 9.56
C ARG A 4 22.60 16.00 8.85
N THR A 5 22.76 15.45 7.66
CA THR A 5 21.65 14.83 6.92
C THR A 5 21.53 13.36 7.31
N LYS A 6 20.30 12.84 7.31
CA LYS A 6 20.06 11.40 7.36
C LYS A 6 20.06 10.84 5.93
N PRO A 7 20.56 9.62 5.71
CA PRO A 7 20.46 8.97 4.41
C PRO A 7 19.01 8.92 3.92
N CYS A 8 18.86 8.99 2.61
CA CYS A 8 17.58 8.81 1.94
C CYS A 8 17.72 7.74 0.87
N PHE A 9 16.82 6.78 0.90
CA PHE A 9 16.62 5.83 -0.18
C PHE A 9 15.73 6.46 -1.25
N VAL A 10 16.24 6.51 -2.49
CA VAL A 10 15.51 7.01 -3.65
C VAL A 10 15.61 5.98 -4.74
N GLY A 11 14.46 5.52 -5.23
CA GLY A 11 14.42 4.45 -6.21
C GLY A 11 13.28 4.60 -7.21
N SER A 12 13.50 4.03 -8.39
CA SER A 12 12.49 3.78 -9.41
C SER A 12 12.47 2.29 -9.69
N PHE A 13 11.27 1.73 -9.82
CA PHE A 13 11.03 0.29 -9.80
C PHE A 13 10.09 -0.16 -10.91
N LYS A 14 10.08 -1.46 -11.15
CA LYS A 14 9.10 -2.14 -11.99
C LYS A 14 8.21 -3.04 -11.14
N GLY A 15 7.48 -2.45 -10.19
CA GLY A 15 6.70 -3.18 -9.19
C GLY A 15 7.59 -3.63 -8.03
N TRP A 16 7.26 -4.77 -7.42
CA TRP A 16 8.04 -5.37 -6.34
C TRP A 16 9.28 -6.11 -6.85
N ASP A 17 10.13 -5.43 -7.61
CA ASP A 17 11.41 -5.98 -8.11
C ASP A 17 12.49 -6.03 -7.02
N ASP A 18 13.62 -6.68 -7.31
CA ASP A 18 14.72 -6.85 -6.34
C ASP A 18 15.17 -5.51 -5.76
N LYS A 19 15.20 -4.46 -6.59
CA LYS A 19 15.59 -3.10 -6.18
C LYS A 19 14.59 -2.48 -5.23
N ALA A 20 13.29 -2.63 -5.47
CA ALA A 20 12.25 -2.20 -4.53
C ALA A 20 12.42 -2.92 -3.18
N LEU A 21 12.73 -4.22 -3.22
CA LEU A 21 12.83 -5.04 -2.02
C LEU A 21 14.15 -4.87 -1.23
N GLU A 22 15.12 -4.11 -1.74
CA GLU A 22 16.33 -3.73 -0.98
C GLU A 22 15.98 -2.96 0.30
N HIS A 23 14.94 -2.12 0.30
CA HIS A 23 14.55 -1.34 1.47
C HIS A 23 13.56 -2.11 2.36
N PRO A 24 13.78 -2.20 3.69
CA PRO A 24 12.93 -2.97 4.59
C PRO A 24 11.47 -2.50 4.59
N SER A 25 11.21 -1.19 4.53
CA SER A 25 9.84 -0.65 4.46
C SER A 25 9.09 -1.09 3.21
N LEU A 26 9.76 -1.18 2.06
CA LEU A 26 9.12 -1.65 0.82
C LEU A 26 8.89 -3.16 0.86
N ARG A 27 9.79 -3.93 1.47
CA ARG A 27 9.56 -5.35 1.73
C ARG A 27 8.36 -5.59 2.66
N TYR A 28 8.25 -4.77 3.70
CA TYR A 28 7.09 -4.77 4.59
C TYR A 28 5.78 -4.47 3.84
N LEU A 29 5.77 -3.41 3.03
CA LEU A 29 4.61 -3.05 2.21
C LEU A 29 4.27 -4.11 1.14
N SER A 30 5.26 -4.79 0.59
CA SER A 30 5.05 -5.91 -0.34
C SER A 30 4.32 -7.06 0.35
N ASN A 31 4.74 -7.43 1.57
CA ASN A 31 4.06 -8.48 2.33
C ASN A 31 2.64 -8.05 2.73
N PHE A 32 2.45 -6.79 3.15
CA PHE A 32 1.12 -6.24 3.44
C PHE A 32 0.23 -6.28 2.19
N ASN A 33 0.74 -5.91 1.02
CA ASN A 33 0.00 -5.96 -0.23
C ASN A 33 -0.50 -7.39 -0.54
N THR A 34 0.36 -8.39 -0.35
CA THR A 34 -0.05 -9.79 -0.50
C THR A 34 -1.15 -10.17 0.49
N ASP A 35 -0.98 -9.84 1.77
CA ASP A 35 -1.89 -10.25 2.84
C ASP A 35 -3.24 -9.51 2.85
N PHE A 36 -3.26 -8.24 2.42
CA PHE A 36 -4.46 -7.40 2.47
C PHE A 36 -5.16 -7.30 1.12
N CYS A 37 -4.38 -7.12 0.04
CA CYS A 37 -4.92 -6.87 -1.29
C CYS A 37 -5.15 -8.17 -2.06
N GLU A 38 -4.13 -9.03 -2.15
CA GLU A 38 -4.15 -10.19 -3.05
C GLU A 38 -4.82 -11.43 -2.44
N THR A 39 -4.51 -11.75 -1.18
CA THR A 39 -5.03 -12.96 -0.48
C THR A 39 -6.14 -12.66 0.52
N LYS A 40 -6.26 -11.40 0.96
CA LYS A 40 -7.20 -10.92 1.98
C LYS A 40 -7.11 -11.62 3.35
N VAL A 41 -6.06 -12.43 3.61
CA VAL A 41 -5.89 -13.16 4.88
C VAL A 41 -5.84 -12.24 6.10
N SER A 42 -5.30 -11.03 5.93
CA SER A 42 -5.24 -10.04 7.01
C SER A 42 -6.62 -9.52 7.44
N GLN A 43 -7.63 -9.57 6.57
CA GLN A 43 -8.97 -9.03 6.88
C GLN A 43 -9.70 -9.81 7.97
N SER A 44 -9.25 -11.04 8.27
CA SER A 44 -9.78 -11.87 9.36
C SER A 44 -8.91 -11.85 10.63
N GLY A 45 -7.75 -11.18 10.59
CA GLY A 45 -6.79 -11.12 11.69
C GLY A 45 -6.76 -9.76 12.39
N PRO A 46 -6.01 -9.65 13.49
CA PRO A 46 -5.85 -8.38 14.19
C PRO A 46 -5.06 -7.39 13.33
N HIS A 47 -5.48 -6.12 13.36
CA HIS A 47 -4.76 -5.03 12.67
C HIS A 47 -3.30 -4.90 13.11
N THR A 48 -3.00 -5.31 14.36
CA THR A 48 -1.67 -5.19 14.99
C THR A 48 -0.56 -6.01 14.31
N LYS A 49 -0.90 -6.89 13.36
CA LYS A 49 0.09 -7.51 12.48
C LYS A 49 0.73 -6.49 11.53
N TRP A 50 -0.06 -5.50 11.08
CA TRP A 50 0.30 -4.58 9.99
C TRP A 50 0.30 -3.10 10.38
N PHE A 51 -0.32 -2.77 11.51
CA PHE A 51 -0.47 -1.39 11.97
C PHE A 51 -0.21 -1.30 13.47
N THR A 52 0.19 -0.14 13.95
CA THR A 52 0.30 0.13 15.38
C THR A 52 -1.09 0.24 16.01
N GLN A 53 -1.15 0.14 17.34
CA GLN A 53 -2.40 0.18 18.10
C GLN A 53 -3.14 1.52 17.98
N ASP A 54 -2.40 2.58 17.69
CA ASP A 54 -2.88 3.95 17.48
C ASP A 54 -3.11 4.31 16.01
N PHE A 55 -3.13 3.32 15.10
CA PHE A 55 -3.43 3.51 13.68
C PHE A 55 -4.70 4.33 13.47
N GLU A 56 -4.61 5.32 12.59
CA GLU A 56 -5.71 6.22 12.29
C GLU A 56 -6.26 6.03 10.87
N PHE A 57 -7.58 6.13 10.74
CA PHE A 57 -8.24 6.22 9.44
C PHE A 57 -9.12 7.46 9.40
N GLN A 58 -8.84 8.36 8.46
CA GLN A 58 -9.69 9.54 8.23
C GLN A 58 -10.79 9.20 7.22
N THR A 59 -12.04 9.38 7.64
CA THR A 59 -13.21 9.17 6.79
C THR A 59 -13.47 10.38 5.88
N GLN A 60 -14.33 10.18 4.87
CA GLN A 60 -14.73 11.26 3.96
C GLN A 60 -15.41 12.45 4.67
N SER A 61 -16.04 12.23 5.83
CA SER A 61 -16.62 13.32 6.62
C SER A 61 -15.59 14.12 7.43
N GLY A 62 -14.31 13.74 7.37
CA GLY A 62 -13.24 14.31 8.17
C GLY A 62 -13.10 13.70 9.56
N GLN A 63 -13.99 12.77 9.97
CA GLN A 63 -13.85 12.05 11.23
C GLN A 63 -12.64 11.11 11.20
N THR A 64 -11.82 11.16 12.24
CA THR A 64 -10.71 10.22 12.49
C THR A 64 -11.19 9.05 13.35
N LEU A 65 -11.00 7.83 12.85
CA LEU A 65 -11.16 6.58 13.59
C LEU A 65 -9.80 6.06 14.04
N ARG A 66 -9.74 5.23 15.08
CA ARG A 66 -8.49 4.71 15.65
C ARG A 66 -8.52 3.19 15.87
N GLY A 67 -7.34 2.56 15.80
CA GLY A 67 -7.10 1.16 16.10
C GLY A 67 -8.03 0.22 15.33
N GLU A 68 -8.74 -0.62 16.08
CA GLU A 68 -9.64 -1.63 15.49
C GLU A 68 -10.79 -1.03 14.66
N GLU A 69 -11.32 0.13 15.05
CA GLU A 69 -12.39 0.78 14.28
C GLU A 69 -11.86 1.40 12.98
N ALA A 70 -10.62 1.91 12.99
CA ALA A 70 -9.93 2.34 11.78
C ALA A 70 -9.69 1.16 10.83
N TRP A 71 -9.29 0.01 11.37
CA TRP A 71 -9.07 -1.21 10.60
C TRP A 71 -10.33 -1.75 9.93
N LYS A 72 -11.41 -1.91 10.69
CA LYS A 72 -12.72 -2.31 10.15
C LYS A 72 -13.19 -1.35 9.05
N ARG A 73 -12.93 -0.05 9.22
CA ARG A 73 -13.26 0.94 8.20
C ARG A 73 -12.43 0.76 6.94
N LEU A 74 -11.13 0.52 7.05
CA LEU A 74 -10.26 0.25 5.91
C LEU A 74 -10.73 -1.00 5.14
N ILE A 75 -10.98 -2.13 5.83
CA ILE A 75 -11.55 -3.34 5.20
C ILE A 75 -12.87 -3.02 4.49
N HIS A 76 -13.76 -2.28 5.16
CA HIS A 76 -15.03 -1.88 4.57
C HIS A 76 -14.84 -1.04 3.30
N THR A 77 -13.87 -0.14 3.24
CA THR A 77 -13.63 0.67 2.03
C THR A 77 -13.17 -0.16 0.84
N THR A 78 -12.45 -1.25 1.07
CA THR A 78 -11.99 -2.14 0.01
C THR A 78 -13.01 -3.21 -0.40
N ARG A 79 -14.19 -3.26 0.22
CA ARG A 79 -15.23 -4.27 -0.05
C ARG A 79 -15.76 -4.30 -1.49
N LEU A 80 -15.56 -3.21 -2.23
CA LEU A 80 -15.98 -3.10 -3.63
C LEU A 80 -15.02 -3.84 -4.58
N TYR A 81 -13.82 -4.17 -4.10
CA TYR A 81 -12.79 -4.86 -4.86
C TYR A 81 -12.87 -6.36 -4.61
N ASP A 82 -13.12 -7.13 -5.67
CA ASP A 82 -12.95 -8.58 -5.65
C ASP A 82 -11.46 -8.93 -5.46
N LYS A 83 -10.60 -8.22 -6.20
CA LYS A 83 -9.15 -8.28 -6.06
C LYS A 83 -8.56 -6.90 -6.30
N PHE A 84 -7.48 -6.58 -5.60
CA PHE A 84 -6.65 -5.44 -5.93
C PHE A 84 -5.18 -5.75 -5.63
N SER A 85 -4.27 -5.01 -6.24
CA SER A 85 -2.83 -5.12 -6.00
C SER A 85 -2.17 -3.78 -6.27
N ILE A 86 -1.13 -3.48 -5.50
CA ILE A 86 -0.33 -2.26 -5.62
C ILE A 86 1.03 -2.62 -6.21
N GLU A 87 1.49 -1.86 -7.20
CA GLU A 87 2.83 -1.98 -7.79
C GLU A 87 3.59 -0.66 -7.64
N PRO A 88 4.68 -0.60 -6.85
CA PRO A 88 5.45 0.63 -6.72
C PRO A 88 6.21 0.94 -8.01
N LEU A 89 6.28 2.24 -8.32
CA LEU A 89 6.98 2.80 -9.48
C LEU A 89 8.17 3.65 -9.06
N SER A 90 8.07 4.33 -7.93
CA SER A 90 9.19 5.00 -7.29
C SER A 90 8.92 5.22 -5.81
N ALA A 91 9.98 5.44 -5.04
CA ALA A 91 9.89 5.80 -3.63
C ALA A 91 10.99 6.77 -3.24
N PHE A 92 10.66 7.61 -2.25
CA PHE A 92 11.57 8.40 -1.47
C PHE A 92 11.35 8.00 -0.01
N ILE A 93 12.38 7.48 0.66
CA ILE A 93 12.29 7.02 2.06
C ILE A 93 13.48 7.56 2.84
N GLN A 94 13.22 8.24 3.94
CA GLN A 94 14.21 8.81 4.83
C GLN A 94 14.16 8.14 6.20
N ASP A 95 15.33 7.86 6.76
CA ASP A 95 15.44 7.38 8.14
C ASP A 95 15.01 8.46 9.13
N THR A 96 14.22 8.09 10.13
CA THR A 96 13.84 8.93 11.27
C THR A 96 14.52 8.44 12.54
N GLU A 97 14.18 8.96 13.72
CA GLU A 97 14.71 8.40 14.98
C GLU A 97 13.98 7.11 15.34
N ASP A 98 12.70 7.03 14.98
CA ASP A 98 11.80 5.93 15.34
C ASP A 98 11.42 5.03 14.15
N GLY A 99 12.15 5.09 13.04
CA GLY A 99 11.91 4.25 11.86
C GLY A 99 12.13 4.97 10.54
N TYR A 100 11.10 4.96 9.68
CA TYR A 100 11.17 5.46 8.31
C TYR A 100 9.99 6.38 8.00
N ASN A 101 10.23 7.44 7.25
CA ASN A 101 9.19 8.26 6.64
C ASN A 101 9.42 8.31 5.13
N GLY A 102 8.35 8.30 4.33
CA GLY A 102 8.52 8.29 2.89
C GLY A 102 7.24 8.45 2.11
N MET A 103 7.41 8.57 0.80
CA MET A 103 6.35 8.63 -0.19
C MET A 103 6.62 7.59 -1.26
N VAL A 104 5.56 6.90 -1.70
CA VAL A 104 5.64 5.84 -2.71
C VAL A 104 4.66 6.14 -3.82
N TYR A 105 5.18 6.40 -5.01
CA TYR A 105 4.36 6.47 -6.22
C TYR A 105 4.13 5.05 -6.74
N ALA A 106 2.86 4.67 -6.95
CA ALA A 106 2.48 3.32 -7.30
C ALA A 106 1.29 3.28 -8.27
N ASN A 107 1.12 2.15 -8.94
CA ASN A 107 -0.15 1.80 -9.57
C ASN A 107 -0.98 0.95 -8.61
N LEU A 108 -2.26 1.26 -8.48
CA LEU A 108 -3.29 0.37 -7.96
C LEU A 108 -3.99 -0.30 -9.15
N TYR A 109 -4.02 -1.62 -9.15
CA TYR A 109 -4.79 -2.44 -10.08
C TYR A 109 -5.96 -3.08 -9.34
N THR A 110 -7.15 -3.11 -9.93
CA THR A 110 -8.31 -3.71 -9.25
C THR A 110 -9.33 -4.32 -10.20
N ASN A 111 -9.97 -5.38 -9.72
CA ASN A 111 -11.21 -5.97 -10.23
C ASN A 111 -12.32 -5.71 -9.20
N PHE A 112 -13.48 -5.33 -9.69
CA PHE A 112 -14.64 -5.05 -8.87
C PHE A 112 -15.47 -6.31 -8.64
N VAL A 113 -16.15 -6.36 -7.50
CA VAL A 113 -17.14 -7.43 -7.21
C VAL A 113 -18.25 -7.45 -8.26
N LYS A 114 -18.55 -6.30 -8.88
CA LYS A 114 -19.41 -6.18 -10.06
C LYS A 114 -18.54 -5.78 -11.25
N PRO A 115 -18.27 -6.71 -12.18
CA PRO A 115 -17.35 -6.46 -13.29
C PRO A 115 -17.69 -5.24 -14.14
N GLY A 116 -16.65 -4.55 -14.60
CA GLY A 116 -16.73 -3.45 -15.56
C GLY A 116 -16.62 -3.91 -17.02
N GLU A 117 -16.70 -2.96 -17.96
CA GLU A 117 -16.68 -3.26 -19.41
C GLU A 117 -15.28 -3.29 -20.04
N LYS A 118 -14.25 -2.76 -19.37
CA LYS A 118 -12.91 -2.57 -19.93
C LYS A 118 -11.84 -3.20 -19.05
N ASN A 119 -10.78 -3.69 -19.70
CA ASN A 119 -9.62 -4.29 -19.04
C ASN A 119 -8.32 -3.54 -19.41
N CYS A 120 -7.33 -3.58 -18.52
CA CYS A 120 -5.96 -3.15 -18.69
C CYS A 120 -5.01 -4.23 -18.15
N SER A 121 -3.84 -4.43 -18.76
CA SER A 121 -2.88 -5.44 -18.30
C SER A 121 -1.82 -4.82 -17.37
N ASP A 122 -1.43 -5.54 -16.32
CA ASP A 122 -0.25 -5.21 -15.52
C ASP A 122 1.05 -5.70 -16.18
N LYS A 123 2.20 -5.45 -15.54
CA LYS A 123 3.50 -5.88 -16.05
C LYS A 123 3.72 -7.41 -15.99
N ARG A 124 2.89 -8.12 -15.22
CA ARG A 124 2.88 -9.58 -15.09
C ARG A 124 1.94 -10.24 -16.11
N GLY A 125 1.24 -9.46 -16.93
CA GLY A 125 0.27 -9.93 -17.92
C GLY A 125 -1.10 -10.27 -17.33
N ILE A 126 -1.38 -9.90 -16.08
CA ILE A 126 -2.70 -10.05 -15.47
C ILE A 126 -3.62 -8.96 -16.01
N ASN A 127 -4.83 -9.33 -16.43
CA ASN A 127 -5.85 -8.38 -16.85
C ASN A 127 -6.64 -7.89 -15.63
N TRP A 128 -6.80 -6.57 -15.54
CA TRP A 128 -7.44 -5.83 -14.48
C TRP A 128 -8.51 -4.89 -15.03
N GLU A 129 -9.57 -4.63 -14.29
CA GLU A 129 -10.64 -3.75 -14.77
C GLU A 129 -10.30 -2.26 -14.68
N LEU A 130 -9.48 -1.89 -13.69
CA LEU A 130 -9.06 -0.52 -13.47
C LEU A 130 -7.58 -0.46 -13.05
N ARG A 131 -6.89 0.55 -13.57
CA ARG A 131 -5.58 1.01 -13.10
C ARG A 131 -5.68 2.47 -12.66
N VAL A 132 -5.24 2.77 -11.45
CA VAL A 132 -5.12 4.13 -10.90
C VAL A 132 -3.68 4.38 -10.50
N SER A 133 -3.10 5.50 -10.92
CA SER A 133 -1.80 5.94 -10.40
C SER A 133 -2.01 6.71 -9.09
N ILE A 134 -1.36 6.28 -8.02
CA ILE A 134 -1.42 6.88 -6.68
C ILE A 134 -0.03 7.43 -6.30
N VAL A 135 0.01 8.64 -5.73
CA VAL A 135 1.22 9.34 -5.26
C VAL A 135 1.20 9.37 -3.74
#